data_AF-A0A1Q8AJ36-F1
#
_entry.id   AF-A0A1Q8AJ36-F1
#
_cell.length_a   1.000
_cell.length_b   1.000
_cell.length_c   1.000
_cell.angle_alpha   90.00
_cell.angle_beta   90.00
_cell.angle_gamma   90.00
#
_symmetry.space_group_name_H-M   'P 1'
#
loop_
_entity.id
_entity.type
_entity.pdbx_description
1 polymer ?
#
loop_
_entity_poly.entity_id
_entity_poly.type
_entity_poly.pdbx_seq_one_letter_code
_entity_poly.pdbx_strand_id
1 'polypeptide(L)'
;MQDDWRLRRNITVNLGLRYERLYGSANEDLDPNSFPVTLPYVDVSKRGDTNNFGPRTGIAWDLFGNARTVLRAGYGRFYGHIRLLGTLGEFNNFRQFSISISNPPYPDPYNGRNPNEFILTSQAPNITVVSNEMIQPAADQTTAGLSSALPFNMGLHVDFVYNHAKGDYKTLNFRDPLTLLRPLPQFNRIDQIRPDADLKYKAVYVKVEKRYSHNTQFLASYTFTDSDDNNYMSVYHDYLEQEYDGKPHTGGIMDMLWERSAIRFVNRVKTPMMLSHGDNDLLVNPAEIEQYFTALKDVGVEVMMLRYPREGHGMRESQHVADFLDRSMAWYVKHFDATHTRRTN
;
A
#
# COMPACT_ATOMS: atom_id res chain seq x y z
N MET A 1 13.62 14.35 -27.91
CA MET A 1 13.45 14.62 -29.36
C MET A 1 12.13 14.04 -29.83
N GLN A 2 11.49 14.67 -30.81
CA GLN A 2 10.25 14.21 -31.42
C GLN A 2 10.21 14.65 -32.88
N ASP A 3 9.59 13.84 -33.74
CA ASP A 3 9.32 14.15 -35.13
C ASP A 3 7.96 13.60 -35.59
N ASP A 4 7.37 14.25 -36.58
CA ASP A 4 6.00 14.04 -37.06
C ASP A 4 5.99 13.79 -38.57
N TRP A 5 5.68 12.55 -38.98
CA TRP A 5 5.84 12.10 -40.36
C TRP A 5 4.48 11.82 -40.99
N ARG A 6 4.18 12.48 -42.11
CA ARG A 6 3.03 12.15 -42.95
C ARG A 6 3.43 11.11 -43.99
N LEU A 7 3.24 9.83 -43.65
CA LEU A 7 3.54 8.72 -44.58
C LEU A 7 2.62 8.72 -45.80
N ARG A 8 1.35 9.14 -45.60
CA ARG A 8 0.35 9.36 -46.66
C ARG A 8 -0.52 10.55 -46.27
N ARG A 9 -1.35 11.05 -47.20
CA ARG A 9 -2.30 12.15 -46.92
C ARG A 9 -3.26 11.86 -45.77
N ASN A 10 -3.51 10.57 -45.49
CA ASN A 10 -4.42 10.08 -44.47
C ASN A 10 -3.73 9.30 -43.34
N ILE A 11 -2.38 9.23 -43.32
CA ILE A 11 -1.62 8.52 -42.28
C ILE A 11 -0.51 9.42 -41.76
N THR A 12 -0.58 9.72 -40.46
CA THR A 12 0.44 10.45 -39.72
C THR A 12 1.04 9.53 -38.66
N VAL A 13 2.35 9.53 -38.54
CA VAL A 13 3.12 8.80 -37.52
C VAL A 13 3.90 9.81 -36.69
N ASN A 14 3.95 9.60 -35.38
CA ASN A 14 4.65 10.44 -34.42
C ASN A 14 5.71 9.57 -33.77
N LEU A 15 6.97 9.98 -33.81
CA LEU A 15 8.08 9.26 -33.20
C LEU A 15 8.80 10.19 -32.23
N GLY A 16 9.04 9.70 -31.01
CA GLY A 16 9.70 10.46 -29.97
C GLY A 16 10.60 9.57 -29.13
N LEU A 17 11.68 10.17 -28.64
CA LEU A 17 12.54 9.57 -27.63
C LEU A 17 12.86 10.63 -26.59
N ARG A 18 12.61 10.30 -25.32
CA ARG A 18 13.06 11.09 -24.18
C ARG A 18 14.11 10.28 -23.43
N TYR A 19 15.19 10.93 -23.04
CA TYR A 19 16.08 10.42 -22.00
C TYR A 19 15.82 11.24 -20.74
N GLU A 20 15.73 10.58 -19.60
CA GLU A 20 15.63 11.21 -18.29
C GLU A 20 16.66 10.58 -17.36
N ARG A 21 17.09 11.33 -16.34
CA ARG A 21 17.88 10.80 -15.24
C ARG A 21 17.62 11.65 -14.02
N LEU A 22 17.29 11.01 -12.91
CA LEU A 22 17.22 11.66 -11.61
C LEU A 22 18.55 11.45 -10.89
N TYR A 23 19.06 12.54 -10.31
CA TYR A 23 20.27 12.54 -9.51
C TYR A 23 19.92 12.71 -8.02
N GLY A 24 20.65 12.02 -7.15
CA GLY A 24 20.51 12.00 -5.70
C GLY A 24 19.24 11.33 -5.18
N SER A 25 18.27 11.01 -6.05
CA SER A 25 16.97 10.50 -5.63
C SER A 25 17.02 9.05 -5.16
N ALA A 26 18.03 8.29 -5.58
CA ALA A 26 18.34 6.96 -5.05
C ALA A 26 19.35 7.03 -3.91
N ASN A 27 19.68 8.23 -3.40
CA ASN A 27 20.75 8.46 -2.42
C ASN A 27 22.12 7.93 -2.89
N GLU A 28 22.41 8.05 -4.19
CA GLU A 28 23.73 7.72 -4.76
C GLU A 28 24.85 8.67 -4.29
N ASP A 29 24.49 9.81 -3.70
CA ASP A 29 25.35 10.82 -3.10
C ASP A 29 25.51 10.68 -1.57
N LEU A 30 24.88 9.68 -0.96
CA LEU A 30 25.07 9.34 0.44
C LEU A 30 26.52 8.91 0.69
N ASP A 31 27.14 9.43 1.76
CA ASP A 31 28.41 8.91 2.28
C ASP A 31 28.14 7.84 3.34
N PRO A 32 28.34 6.54 3.06
CA PRO A 32 28.11 5.47 4.02
C PRO A 32 29.07 5.53 5.22
N ASN A 33 30.21 6.21 5.09
CA ASN A 33 31.18 6.37 6.19
C ASN A 33 30.73 7.42 7.21
N SER A 34 29.68 8.19 6.91
CA SER A 34 29.08 9.13 7.86
C SER A 34 28.30 8.43 8.97
N PHE A 35 28.00 7.14 8.83
CA PHE A 35 27.32 6.36 9.85
C PHE A 35 28.29 5.84 10.93
N PRO A 36 27.87 5.80 12.21
CA PRO A 36 28.70 5.28 13.29
C PRO A 36 28.95 3.77 13.21
N VAL A 37 28.17 3.04 12.40
CA VAL A 37 28.32 1.61 12.12
C VAL A 37 28.18 1.34 10.63
N THR A 38 28.98 0.42 10.10
CA THR A 38 28.87 0.00 8.70
C THR A 38 27.57 -0.78 8.48
N LEU A 39 26.78 -0.37 7.49
CA LEU A 39 25.56 -1.06 7.08
C LEU A 39 25.84 -1.97 5.87
N PRO A 40 25.76 -3.30 5.99
CA PRO A 40 26.13 -4.22 4.91
C PRO A 40 25.18 -4.19 3.70
N TYR A 41 24.00 -3.56 3.84
CA TYR A 41 23.00 -3.45 2.77
C TYR A 41 23.15 -2.17 1.93
N VAL A 42 24.08 -1.28 2.29
CA VAL A 42 24.25 0.02 1.63
C VAL A 42 25.49 -0.03 0.74
N ASP A 43 25.26 -0.05 -0.57
CA ASP A 43 26.29 0.01 -1.61
C ASP A 43 25.90 1.09 -2.63
N VAL A 44 26.29 2.34 -2.32
CA VAL A 44 25.94 3.52 -3.12
C VAL A 44 26.51 3.47 -4.53
N SER A 45 27.56 2.68 -4.77
CA SER A 45 28.20 2.54 -6.09
C SER A 45 27.31 1.85 -7.13
N LYS A 46 26.30 1.12 -6.68
CA LYS A 46 25.29 0.45 -7.53
C LYS A 46 24.07 1.32 -7.82
N ARG A 47 23.94 2.46 -7.13
CA ARG A 47 22.78 3.34 -7.22
C ARG A 47 22.98 4.38 -8.31
N GLY A 48 21.87 4.99 -8.71
CA GLY A 48 21.84 5.99 -9.78
C GLY A 48 21.48 5.36 -11.10
N ASP A 49 20.18 5.29 -11.35
CA ASP A 49 19.61 4.76 -12.57
C ASP A 49 20.00 5.64 -13.79
N THR A 50 20.49 4.99 -14.85
CA THR A 50 21.08 5.68 -16.01
C THR A 50 20.46 5.30 -17.34
N ASN A 51 19.57 4.30 -17.40
CA ASN A 51 19.10 3.71 -18.66
C ASN A 51 17.65 4.10 -19.00
N ASN A 52 17.22 5.28 -18.56
CA ASN A 52 15.82 5.74 -18.66
C ASN A 52 15.49 6.37 -20.01
N PHE A 53 15.46 5.52 -21.04
CA PHE A 53 14.98 5.88 -22.37
C PHE A 53 13.46 5.62 -22.47
N GLY A 54 12.71 6.67 -22.75
CA GLY A 54 11.26 6.68 -22.91
C GLY A 54 10.87 6.86 -24.38
N PRO A 55 10.83 5.78 -25.18
CA PRO A 55 10.30 5.86 -26.54
C PRO A 55 8.82 6.21 -26.51
N ARG A 56 8.37 6.94 -27.53
CA ARG A 56 6.97 7.32 -27.75
C ARG A 56 6.67 7.19 -29.22
N THR A 57 5.66 6.40 -29.55
CA THR A 57 5.24 6.19 -30.93
C THR A 57 3.73 6.34 -31.01
N GLY A 58 3.26 6.98 -32.07
CA GLY A 58 1.85 7.19 -32.33
C GLY A 58 1.54 7.06 -33.81
N ILE A 59 0.33 6.61 -34.13
CA ILE A 59 -0.21 6.60 -35.48
C ILE A 59 -1.63 7.14 -35.46
N ALA A 60 -1.94 8.00 -36.42
CA ALA A 60 -3.29 8.45 -36.73
C ALA A 60 -3.59 8.12 -38.20
N TRP A 61 -4.68 7.39 -38.43
CA TRP A 61 -5.08 6.93 -39.74
C TRP A 61 -6.54 7.28 -40.02
N ASP A 62 -6.76 8.15 -40.99
CA ASP A 62 -8.08 8.38 -41.58
C ASP A 62 -8.38 7.27 -42.60
N LEU A 63 -9.29 6.37 -42.23
CA LEU A 63 -9.58 5.13 -42.96
C LEU A 63 -10.03 5.40 -44.41
N PHE A 64 -10.75 6.50 -44.64
CA PHE A 64 -11.41 6.78 -45.91
C PHE A 64 -10.89 8.03 -46.61
N GLY A 65 -9.95 8.76 -45.99
CA GLY A 65 -9.40 10.00 -46.56
C GLY A 65 -10.37 11.19 -46.52
N ASN A 66 -11.47 11.08 -45.77
CA ASN A 66 -12.52 12.09 -45.65
C ASN A 66 -12.65 12.66 -44.23
N ALA A 67 -11.71 12.34 -43.34
CA ALA A 67 -11.63 12.70 -41.93
C ALA A 67 -12.84 12.32 -41.07
N ARG A 68 -13.74 11.46 -41.58
CA ARG A 68 -14.94 11.04 -40.83
C ARG A 68 -14.67 9.88 -39.90
N THR A 69 -13.75 8.99 -40.25
CA THR A 69 -13.41 7.84 -39.39
C THR A 69 -11.91 7.75 -39.24
N VAL A 70 -11.45 8.00 -38.01
CA VAL A 70 -10.04 8.09 -37.66
C VAL A 70 -9.72 7.04 -36.61
N LEU A 71 -8.77 6.17 -36.93
CA LEU A 71 -8.10 5.30 -35.97
C LEU A 71 -6.90 6.01 -35.39
N ARG A 72 -6.65 5.80 -34.09
CA ARG A 72 -5.46 6.27 -33.39
C ARG A 72 -4.90 5.11 -32.58
N ALA A 73 -3.59 4.98 -32.55
CA ALA A 73 -2.93 4.07 -31.62
C ALA A 73 -1.60 4.67 -31.20
N GLY A 74 -1.13 4.32 -30.02
CA GLY A 74 0.15 4.80 -29.54
C GLY A 74 0.70 3.97 -28.41
N TYR A 75 2.01 4.03 -28.26
CA TYR A 75 2.77 3.42 -27.18
C TYR A 75 3.74 4.46 -26.62
N GLY A 76 3.93 4.46 -25.31
CA GLY A 76 4.97 5.27 -24.69
C GLY A 76 5.42 4.73 -23.34
N ARG A 77 6.72 4.85 -23.06
CA ARG A 77 7.27 4.65 -21.72
C ARG A 77 7.46 5.99 -21.01
N PHE A 78 6.95 6.09 -19.80
CA PHE A 78 6.96 7.30 -18.99
C PHE A 78 7.60 7.00 -17.64
N TYR A 79 8.67 7.71 -17.31
CA TYR A 79 9.32 7.57 -16.01
C TYR A 79 8.66 8.52 -14.99
N GLY A 80 8.35 8.00 -13.82
CA GLY A 80 7.90 8.74 -12.64
C GLY A 80 9.07 9.20 -11.78
N HIS A 81 8.81 9.73 -10.60
CA HIS A 81 9.89 10.15 -9.69
C HIS A 81 10.10 9.13 -8.59
N ILE A 82 11.34 8.91 -8.19
CA ILE A 82 11.63 8.23 -6.92
C ILE A 82 11.14 9.11 -5.79
N ARG A 83 10.39 8.54 -4.84
CA ARG A 83 9.78 9.29 -3.74
C ARG A 83 10.83 9.73 -2.71
N LEU A 84 11.28 10.98 -2.84
CA LEU A 84 12.31 11.58 -1.98
C LEU A 84 12.00 11.49 -0.48
N LEU A 85 10.74 11.68 -0.08
CA LEU A 85 10.37 11.62 1.34
C LEU A 85 10.71 10.25 1.98
N GLY A 86 10.58 9.18 1.20
CA GLY A 86 10.96 7.85 1.67
C GLY A 86 12.48 7.71 1.80
N THR A 87 13.22 8.10 0.77
CA THR A 87 14.69 7.93 0.72
C THR A 87 15.42 8.83 1.72
N LEU A 88 14.87 9.99 2.07
CA LEU A 88 15.40 10.86 3.13
C LEU A 88 15.58 10.16 4.48
N GLY A 89 14.80 9.11 4.77
CA GLY A 89 14.96 8.33 6.00
C GLY A 89 16.36 7.74 6.15
N GLU A 90 16.99 7.34 5.05
CA GLU A 90 18.33 6.74 5.08
C GLU A 90 19.43 7.75 5.44
N PHE A 91 19.34 9.00 4.98
CA PHE A 91 20.23 10.09 5.41
C PHE A 91 20.10 10.43 6.89
N ASN A 92 18.92 10.15 7.46
CA ASN A 92 18.61 10.41 8.85
C ASN A 92 18.92 9.21 9.77
N ASN A 93 19.42 8.10 9.24
CA ASN A 93 19.87 6.99 10.06
C ASN A 93 20.87 7.48 11.11
N PHE A 94 20.69 7.01 12.34
CA PHE A 94 21.51 7.38 13.51
C PHE A 94 21.48 8.87 13.89
N ARG A 95 20.55 9.66 13.33
CA ARG A 95 20.31 11.05 13.71
C ARG A 95 19.01 11.14 14.51
N GLN A 96 19.08 11.70 15.71
CA GLN A 96 17.91 11.97 16.53
C GLN A 96 17.63 13.48 16.55
N PHE A 97 16.50 13.88 15.97
CA PHE A 97 16.09 15.30 15.88
C PHE A 97 15.04 15.69 16.93
N SER A 98 14.54 14.74 17.71
CA SER A 98 13.54 14.99 18.75
C SER A 98 13.85 14.19 20.00
N ILE A 99 13.53 14.76 21.15
CA ILE A 99 13.58 14.11 22.45
C ILE A 99 12.16 14.11 23.02
N SER A 100 11.78 13.04 23.71
CA SER A 100 10.47 12.92 24.34
C SER A 100 10.65 12.89 25.86
N ILE A 101 10.06 13.86 26.54
CA ILE A 101 10.11 13.98 28.00
C ILE A 101 8.70 13.70 28.53
N SER A 102 8.54 12.57 29.22
CA SER A 102 7.26 12.22 29.85
C SER A 102 7.09 13.00 31.15
N ASN A 103 5.92 13.61 31.35
CA ASN A 103 5.59 14.42 32.54
C ASN A 103 6.62 15.52 32.85
N PRO A 104 6.84 16.48 31.94
CA PRO A 104 7.87 17.50 32.11
C PRO A 104 7.55 18.42 33.30
N PRO A 105 8.52 18.72 34.17
CA PRO A 105 8.34 19.73 35.21
C PRO A 105 8.29 21.15 34.64
N TYR A 106 7.77 22.09 35.42
CA TYR A 106 7.68 23.52 35.08
C TYR A 106 8.51 24.36 36.07
N PRO A 107 9.19 25.44 35.63
CA PRO A 107 9.24 25.97 34.27
C PRO A 107 10.24 25.28 33.34
N ASP A 108 11.15 24.48 33.88
CA ASP A 108 12.19 23.80 33.11
C ASP A 108 11.81 22.35 32.79
N PRO A 109 11.49 22.02 31.53
CA PRO A 109 11.12 20.66 31.14
C PRO A 109 12.28 19.67 31.26
N TYR A 110 13.53 20.12 31.36
CA TYR A 110 14.71 19.26 31.51
C TYR A 110 15.04 18.94 32.96
N ASN A 111 14.43 19.63 33.92
CA ASN A 111 14.72 19.50 35.34
C ASN A 111 16.23 19.63 35.67
N GLY A 112 16.93 20.54 34.98
CA GLY A 112 18.37 20.76 35.11
C GLY A 112 19.28 19.71 34.46
N ARG A 113 18.74 18.71 33.76
CA ARG A 113 19.51 17.67 33.06
C ARG A 113 19.97 18.11 31.67
N ASN A 114 21.02 17.48 31.17
CA ASN A 114 21.44 17.72 29.79
C ASN A 114 20.42 17.08 28.81
N PRO A 115 19.96 17.79 27.76
CA PRO A 115 19.06 17.23 26.74
C PRO A 115 19.51 15.89 26.14
N ASN A 116 20.83 15.63 26.07
CA ASN A 116 21.38 14.37 25.57
C ASN A 116 21.05 13.17 26.47
N GLU A 117 20.73 13.39 27.74
CA GLU A 117 20.30 12.32 28.66
C GLU A 117 18.90 11.78 28.33
N PHE A 118 18.12 12.49 27.51
CA PHE A 118 16.79 12.07 27.07
C PHE A 118 16.81 11.35 25.71
N ILE A 119 18.00 11.16 25.12
CA ILE A 119 18.20 10.32 23.94
C ILE A 119 18.01 8.86 24.36
N LEU A 120 17.08 8.16 23.72
CA LEU A 120 16.80 6.75 24.02
C LEU A 120 17.95 5.89 23.48
N THR A 121 18.85 5.47 24.37
CA THR A 121 20.00 4.61 24.02
C THR A 121 19.77 3.12 24.32
N SER A 122 18.71 2.77 25.05
CA SER A 122 18.43 1.41 25.53
C SER A 122 17.66 0.53 24.54
N GLN A 123 17.19 1.09 23.43
CA GLN A 123 16.49 0.34 22.37
C GLN A 123 17.34 0.30 21.11
N ALA A 124 17.37 -0.86 20.46
CA ALA A 124 17.92 -1.00 19.13
C ALA A 124 17.24 0.01 18.18
N PRO A 125 17.97 0.84 17.43
CA PRO A 125 17.36 1.86 16.58
C PRO A 125 16.59 1.23 15.41
N ASN A 126 15.63 1.98 14.89
CA ASN A 126 15.04 1.70 13.57
C ASN A 126 15.90 2.39 12.51
N ILE A 127 16.15 1.71 11.40
CA ILE A 127 16.87 2.28 10.26
C ILE A 127 16.05 2.14 8.98
N THR A 128 16.28 3.06 8.04
CA THR A 128 15.75 2.99 6.67
C THR A 128 16.90 2.73 5.72
N VAL A 129 16.74 1.81 4.78
CA VAL A 129 17.76 1.51 3.76
C VAL A 129 17.12 1.62 2.38
N VAL A 130 17.79 2.29 1.44
CA VAL A 130 17.37 2.29 0.04
C VAL A 130 18.03 1.10 -0.67
N SER A 131 17.28 0.36 -1.46
CA SER A 131 17.81 -0.74 -2.28
C SER A 131 18.94 -0.23 -3.18
N ASN A 132 19.98 -1.06 -3.34
CA ASN A 132 21.09 -0.73 -4.23
C ASN A 132 20.68 -0.82 -5.70
N GLU A 133 19.58 -1.50 -5.97
CA GLU A 133 18.95 -1.70 -7.26
C GLU A 133 17.80 -0.70 -7.50
N MET A 134 17.72 0.38 -6.72
CA MET A 134 16.67 1.38 -6.85
C MET A 134 16.69 2.01 -8.24
N ILE A 135 15.58 1.87 -8.96
CA ILE A 135 15.37 2.41 -10.31
C ILE A 135 14.26 3.46 -10.29
N GLN A 136 14.22 4.28 -11.35
CA GLN A 136 13.12 5.21 -11.55
C GLN A 136 11.86 4.41 -11.94
N PRO A 137 10.71 4.62 -11.28
CA PRO A 137 9.48 3.93 -11.66
C PRO A 137 9.12 4.26 -13.11
N ALA A 138 8.65 3.27 -13.87
CA ALA A 138 8.32 3.42 -15.28
C ALA A 138 6.94 2.86 -15.59
N ALA A 139 6.17 3.57 -16.41
CA ALA A 139 4.86 3.17 -16.90
C ALA A 139 4.89 3.02 -18.43
N ASP A 140 4.61 1.80 -18.89
CA ASP A 140 4.39 1.49 -20.31
C ASP A 140 2.90 1.66 -20.62
N GLN A 141 2.57 2.71 -21.36
CA GLN A 141 1.20 3.03 -21.76
C GLN A 141 0.97 2.66 -23.22
N THR A 142 -0.05 1.86 -23.47
CA THR A 142 -0.56 1.55 -24.82
C THR A 142 -1.96 2.10 -24.95
N THR A 143 -2.24 2.76 -26.06
CA THR A 143 -3.55 3.33 -26.37
C THR A 143 -4.00 2.92 -27.75
N ALA A 144 -5.29 2.71 -27.93
CA ALA A 144 -5.90 2.47 -29.23
C ALA A 144 -7.30 3.07 -29.23
N GLY A 145 -7.71 3.74 -30.29
CA GLY A 145 -8.98 4.44 -30.33
C GLY A 145 -9.54 4.60 -31.73
N LEU A 146 -10.86 4.67 -31.80
CA LEU A 146 -11.64 4.95 -33.00
C LEU A 146 -12.49 6.18 -32.73
N SER A 147 -12.49 7.14 -33.65
CA SER A 147 -13.49 8.20 -33.69
C SER A 147 -14.19 8.19 -35.04
N SER A 148 -15.52 8.16 -35.04
CA SER A 148 -16.31 8.14 -36.26
C SER A 148 -17.46 9.15 -36.20
N ALA A 149 -17.63 9.92 -37.27
CA ALA A 149 -18.81 10.73 -37.50
C ALA A 149 -19.98 9.84 -37.93
N LEU A 150 -21.06 9.88 -37.16
CA LEU A 150 -22.29 9.15 -37.40
C LEU A 150 -23.36 10.08 -38.04
N PRO A 151 -24.44 9.53 -38.59
CA PRO A 151 -25.60 10.32 -39.02
C PRO A 151 -26.18 11.22 -37.92
N PHE A 152 -27.03 12.18 -38.29
CA PHE A 152 -27.73 13.06 -37.35
C PHE A 152 -26.82 13.95 -36.48
N ASN A 153 -25.70 14.39 -37.04
CA ASN A 153 -24.67 15.20 -36.34
C ASN A 153 -24.15 14.51 -35.07
N MET A 154 -24.04 13.18 -35.11
CA MET A 154 -23.52 12.38 -34.01
C MET A 154 -22.04 12.01 -34.22
N GLY A 155 -21.36 11.72 -33.12
CA GLY A 155 -20.00 11.17 -33.08
C GLY A 155 -19.92 9.99 -32.13
N LEU A 156 -19.19 8.95 -32.52
CA LEU A 156 -18.82 7.82 -31.69
C LEU A 156 -17.31 7.86 -31.42
N HIS A 157 -16.93 7.64 -30.17
CA HIS A 157 -15.55 7.48 -29.73
C HIS A 157 -15.45 6.22 -28.90
N VAL A 158 -14.49 5.37 -29.23
CA VAL A 158 -14.16 4.17 -28.47
C VAL A 158 -12.66 4.20 -28.28
N ASP A 159 -12.21 4.33 -27.04
CA ASP A 159 -10.80 4.46 -26.68
C ASP A 159 -10.43 3.40 -25.64
N PHE A 160 -9.31 2.72 -25.86
CA PHE A 160 -8.71 1.74 -24.98
C PHE A 160 -7.38 2.27 -24.47
N VAL A 161 -7.12 2.05 -23.18
CA VAL A 161 -5.85 2.33 -22.53
C VAL A 161 -5.42 1.09 -21.74
N TYR A 162 -4.19 0.66 -21.94
CA TYR A 162 -3.47 -0.26 -21.08
C TYR A 162 -2.26 0.46 -20.50
N ASN A 163 -2.07 0.38 -19.20
CA ASN A 163 -0.93 0.97 -18.50
C ASN A 163 -0.30 -0.09 -17.60
N HIS A 164 0.99 -0.36 -17.79
CA HIS A 164 1.77 -1.25 -16.93
C HIS A 164 2.87 -0.43 -16.25
N ALA A 165 2.68 -0.12 -14.98
CA ALA A 165 3.66 0.55 -14.15
C ALA A 165 4.49 -0.48 -13.37
N LYS A 166 5.82 -0.27 -13.36
CA LYS A 166 6.80 -1.09 -12.65
C LYS A 166 7.82 -0.21 -11.96
N GLY A 167 8.48 -0.77 -10.94
CA GLY A 167 9.60 -0.10 -10.31
C GLY A 167 9.19 0.99 -9.32
N ASP A 168 7.90 1.08 -8.97
CA ASP A 168 7.47 1.95 -7.88
C ASP A 168 7.84 1.33 -6.52
N TYR A 169 7.89 2.17 -5.49
CA TYR A 169 8.49 1.76 -4.23
C TYR A 169 7.56 0.88 -3.39
N LYS A 170 8.17 -0.10 -2.72
CA LYS A 170 7.62 -0.86 -1.61
C LYS A 170 8.56 -0.74 -0.42
N THR A 171 8.02 -0.73 0.78
CA THR A 171 8.80 -0.79 2.02
C THR A 171 8.69 -2.19 2.60
N LEU A 172 9.81 -2.91 2.67
CA LEU A 172 9.90 -4.22 3.31
C LEU A 172 10.63 -4.10 4.63
N ASN A 173 10.09 -4.71 5.68
CA ASN A 173 10.77 -4.82 6.96
C ASN A 173 11.33 -6.24 7.11
N PHE A 174 12.65 -6.37 7.06
CA PHE A 174 13.32 -7.68 7.06
C PHE A 174 13.10 -8.45 8.37
N ARG A 175 12.30 -9.51 8.27
CA ARG A 175 12.27 -10.63 9.20
C ARG A 175 12.37 -11.90 8.36
N ASP A 176 13.19 -12.85 8.77
CA ASP A 176 13.24 -14.15 8.11
C ASP A 176 11.84 -14.81 8.19
N PRO A 177 11.21 -15.17 7.06
CA PRO A 177 9.82 -15.61 7.04
C PRO A 177 9.62 -16.98 7.73
N LEU A 178 10.68 -17.79 7.84
CA LEU A 178 10.62 -19.15 8.39
C LEU A 178 10.99 -19.17 9.88
N THR A 179 12.09 -18.51 10.25
CA THR A 179 12.67 -18.51 11.60
C THR A 179 12.22 -17.31 12.45
N LEU A 180 11.61 -16.30 11.82
CA LEU A 180 11.18 -15.04 12.44
C LEU A 180 12.30 -14.21 13.06
N LEU A 181 13.56 -14.59 12.82
CA LEU A 181 14.75 -13.89 13.29
C LEU A 181 15.04 -12.66 12.42
N ARG A 182 15.64 -11.63 13.02
CA ARG A 182 16.11 -10.45 12.29
C ARG A 182 17.54 -10.69 11.81
N PRO A 183 17.84 -10.51 10.50
CA PRO A 183 19.19 -10.66 9.96
C PRO A 183 20.25 -9.80 10.66
N LEU A 184 19.87 -8.60 11.12
CA LEU A 184 20.71 -7.72 11.93
C LEU A 184 20.02 -7.43 13.26
N PRO A 185 20.31 -8.21 14.33
CA PRO A 185 19.60 -8.12 15.62
C PRO A 185 19.88 -6.83 16.39
N GLN A 186 20.91 -6.06 16.01
CA GLN A 186 21.21 -4.75 16.57
C GLN A 186 20.21 -3.65 16.17
N PHE A 187 19.29 -3.93 15.24
CA PHE A 187 18.24 -3.01 14.81
C PHE A 187 16.86 -3.54 15.18
N ASN A 188 15.99 -2.64 15.65
CA ASN A 188 14.61 -3.02 15.98
C ASN A 188 13.73 -3.11 14.73
N ARG A 189 13.95 -2.26 13.72
CA ARG A 189 13.29 -2.31 12.42
C ARG A 189 14.25 -1.89 11.31
N ILE A 190 14.17 -2.54 10.17
CA ILE A 190 14.97 -2.19 8.99
C ILE A 190 13.98 -2.03 7.85
N ASP A 191 13.60 -0.79 7.57
CA ASP A 191 12.67 -0.44 6.51
C ASP A 191 13.45 -0.31 5.21
N GLN A 192 13.43 -1.35 4.37
CA GLN A 192 14.05 -1.33 3.06
C GLN A 192 13.09 -0.79 2.00
N ILE A 193 13.46 0.29 1.33
CA ILE A 193 12.75 0.85 0.19
C ILE A 193 13.25 0.18 -1.08
N ARG A 194 12.36 -0.47 -1.83
CA ARG A 194 12.69 -1.29 -3.00
C ARG A 194 11.76 -0.99 -4.19
N PRO A 195 12.21 -1.08 -5.43
CA PRO A 195 11.40 -0.81 -6.63
C PRO A 195 10.60 -2.06 -7.08
N ASP A 196 9.88 -2.71 -6.17
CA ASP A 196 9.26 -4.02 -6.42
C ASP A 196 7.77 -3.93 -6.77
N ALA A 197 7.19 -2.73 -6.85
CA ALA A 197 5.79 -2.56 -7.20
C ALA A 197 5.53 -2.86 -8.70
N ASP A 198 4.43 -3.57 -8.95
CA ASP A 198 3.87 -3.89 -10.26
C ASP A 198 2.38 -3.50 -10.23
N LEU A 199 1.95 -2.68 -11.19
CA LEU A 199 0.56 -2.22 -11.34
C LEU A 199 0.18 -2.32 -12.81
N LYS A 200 -0.94 -2.98 -13.07
CA LYS A 200 -1.57 -3.09 -14.39
C LYS A 200 -2.93 -2.44 -14.33
N TYR A 201 -3.21 -1.55 -15.27
CA TYR A 201 -4.50 -0.89 -15.41
C TYR A 201 -4.97 -1.01 -16.85
N LYS A 202 -6.21 -1.43 -17.05
CA LYS A 202 -6.85 -1.45 -18.36
C LYS A 202 -8.20 -0.76 -18.31
N ALA A 203 -8.49 0.05 -19.34
CA ALA A 203 -9.75 0.75 -19.46
C ALA A 203 -10.24 0.81 -20.89
N VAL A 204 -11.56 0.72 -21.04
CA VAL A 204 -12.28 1.02 -22.28
C VAL A 204 -13.24 2.17 -21.99
N TYR A 205 -13.12 3.25 -22.76
CA TYR A 205 -14.00 4.40 -22.74
C TYR A 205 -14.83 4.42 -24.01
N VAL A 206 -16.15 4.52 -23.87
CA VAL A 206 -17.07 4.69 -24.99
C VAL A 206 -17.82 6.00 -24.78
N LYS A 207 -17.84 6.86 -25.80
CA LYS A 207 -18.62 8.10 -25.82
C LYS A 207 -19.42 8.21 -27.11
N VAL A 208 -20.70 8.50 -26.97
CA VAL A 208 -21.58 8.91 -28.07
C VAL A 208 -22.05 10.33 -27.79
N GLU A 209 -21.81 11.24 -28.73
CA GLU A 209 -22.23 12.63 -28.63
C GLU A 209 -23.12 13.01 -29.82
N LYS A 210 -24.18 13.76 -29.57
CA LYS A 210 -24.97 14.45 -30.59
C LYS A 210 -24.77 15.95 -30.44
N ARG A 211 -24.19 16.59 -31.47
CA ARG A 211 -24.05 18.04 -31.51
C ARG A 211 -25.42 18.70 -31.65
N TYR A 212 -25.57 19.90 -31.10
CA TYR A 212 -26.81 20.65 -31.16
C TYR A 212 -27.29 20.79 -32.61
N SER A 213 -28.45 20.21 -32.88
CA SER A 213 -29.13 20.22 -34.17
C SER A 213 -30.58 19.78 -33.93
N HIS A 214 -31.54 20.37 -34.64
CA HIS A 214 -32.97 20.05 -34.47
C HIS A 214 -33.39 20.06 -32.97
N ASN A 215 -33.01 21.13 -32.25
CA ASN A 215 -33.33 21.40 -30.84
C ASN A 215 -32.92 20.31 -29.83
N THR A 216 -31.99 19.42 -30.21
CA THR A 216 -31.53 18.33 -29.35
C THR A 216 -30.00 18.25 -29.32
N GLN A 217 -29.45 18.03 -28.15
CA GLN A 217 -28.05 17.69 -27.90
C GLN A 217 -28.00 16.66 -26.77
N PHE A 218 -27.07 15.72 -26.83
CA PHE A 218 -26.82 14.81 -25.72
C PHE A 218 -25.40 14.26 -25.77
N LEU A 219 -24.94 13.77 -24.63
CA LEU A 219 -23.72 13.00 -24.48
C LEU A 219 -24.04 11.79 -23.60
N ALA A 220 -23.69 10.61 -24.08
CA ALA A 220 -23.69 9.38 -23.31
C ALA A 220 -22.26 8.84 -23.27
N SER A 221 -21.77 8.47 -22.08
CA SER A 221 -20.45 7.87 -21.92
C SER A 221 -20.47 6.71 -20.95
N TYR A 222 -19.64 5.72 -21.21
CA TYR A 222 -19.45 4.55 -20.35
C TYR A 222 -17.96 4.22 -20.27
N THR A 223 -17.48 3.93 -19.07
CA THR A 223 -16.10 3.52 -18.81
C THR A 223 -16.10 2.18 -18.11
N PHE A 224 -15.40 1.21 -18.68
CA PHE A 224 -15.07 -0.04 -18.03
C PHE A 224 -13.60 -0.01 -17.63
N THR A 225 -13.29 -0.37 -16.39
CA THR A 225 -11.92 -0.35 -15.85
C THR A 225 -11.64 -1.62 -15.06
N ASP A 226 -10.40 -2.05 -15.09
CA ASP A 226 -9.89 -3.16 -14.29
C ASP A 226 -8.42 -2.87 -13.94
N SER A 227 -8.05 -3.16 -12.70
CA SER A 227 -6.72 -2.90 -12.16
C SER A 227 -6.25 -4.04 -11.28
N ASP A 228 -4.97 -4.36 -11.39
CA ASP A 228 -4.25 -5.41 -10.67
C ASP A 228 -2.94 -4.82 -10.17
N ASP A 229 -2.65 -4.92 -8.89
CA ASP A 229 -1.38 -4.46 -8.34
C ASP A 229 -0.93 -5.25 -7.12
N ASN A 230 0.35 -5.13 -6.80
CA ASN A 230 0.98 -5.79 -5.65
C ASN A 230 1.47 -4.79 -4.60
N ASN A 231 1.01 -3.53 -4.65
CA ASN A 231 1.48 -2.46 -3.77
C ASN A 231 0.46 -2.18 -2.68
N TYR A 232 0.92 -2.33 -1.45
CA TYR A 232 0.21 -2.24 -0.16
C TYR A 232 -0.82 -1.11 0.01
N MET A 233 -0.75 -0.04 -0.79
CA MET A 233 -1.67 1.10 -0.72
C MET A 233 -2.94 0.95 -1.55
N SER A 234 -3.07 -0.12 -2.32
CA SER A 234 -4.20 -0.36 -3.21
C SER A 234 -4.91 -1.66 -2.82
N VAL A 235 -6.02 -1.47 -2.10
CA VAL A 235 -7.07 -2.46 -1.81
C VAL A 235 -6.78 -3.53 -0.74
N TYR A 236 -7.64 -3.53 0.28
CA TYR A 236 -7.73 -4.43 1.45
C TYR A 236 -7.78 -5.95 1.20
N HIS A 237 -7.76 -6.43 -0.05
CA HIS A 237 -8.06 -7.84 -0.37
C HIS A 237 -6.82 -8.76 -0.42
N ASP A 238 -5.61 -8.22 -0.60
CA ASP A 238 -4.40 -9.04 -0.82
C ASP A 238 -3.41 -9.03 0.35
N TYR A 239 -3.83 -8.56 1.53
CA TYR A 239 -2.96 -8.46 2.71
C TYR A 239 -2.32 -9.81 3.08
N LEU A 240 -3.10 -10.88 3.06
CA LEU A 240 -2.60 -12.23 3.36
C LEU A 240 -1.67 -12.75 2.26
N GLU A 241 -1.96 -12.47 0.99
CA GLU A 241 -1.09 -12.91 -0.10
C GLU A 241 0.28 -12.24 -0.04
N GLN A 242 0.31 -10.96 0.37
CA GLN A 242 1.56 -10.24 0.54
C GLN A 242 2.29 -10.61 1.83
N GLU A 243 1.59 -10.81 2.95
CA GLU A 243 2.21 -11.18 4.23
C GLU A 243 2.90 -12.55 4.15
N TYR A 244 2.30 -13.49 3.43
CA TYR A 244 2.78 -14.88 3.33
C TYR A 244 3.39 -15.24 1.96
N ASP A 245 3.57 -14.25 1.08
CA ASP A 245 4.10 -14.41 -0.29
C ASP A 245 3.35 -15.48 -1.12
N GLY A 246 2.03 -15.55 -0.95
CA GLY A 246 1.16 -16.50 -1.63
C GLY A 246 -0.23 -16.61 -1.02
N LYS A 247 -1.16 -17.18 -1.79
CA LYS A 247 -2.54 -17.45 -1.34
C LYS A 247 -2.54 -18.42 -0.16
N PRO A 248 -3.42 -18.25 0.85
CA PRO A 248 -3.47 -19.16 2.00
C PRO A 248 -3.54 -20.65 1.64
N HIS A 249 -4.23 -21.02 0.55
CA HIS A 249 -4.37 -22.40 0.09
C HIS A 249 -3.20 -22.92 -0.76
N THR A 250 -2.08 -22.20 -0.84
CA THR A 250 -0.91 -22.56 -1.64
C THR A 250 0.32 -22.77 -0.76
N GLY A 251 1.29 -23.58 -1.23
CA GLY A 251 2.63 -23.66 -0.62
C GLY A 251 2.71 -24.10 0.85
N GLY A 252 1.68 -24.75 1.41
CA GLY A 252 1.63 -25.11 2.83
C GLY A 252 1.33 -23.92 3.77
N ILE A 253 0.99 -22.75 3.23
CA ILE A 253 0.67 -21.55 4.01
C ILE A 253 -0.52 -21.84 4.96
N MET A 254 -1.53 -22.58 4.50
CA MET A 254 -2.67 -22.94 5.34
C MET A 254 -2.28 -23.75 6.58
N ASP A 255 -1.32 -24.67 6.44
CA ASP A 255 -0.83 -25.47 7.57
C ASP A 255 -0.12 -24.56 8.59
N MET A 256 0.70 -23.62 8.10
CA MET A 256 1.35 -22.61 8.95
C MET A 256 0.33 -21.73 9.69
N LEU A 257 -0.70 -21.25 9.00
CA LEU A 257 -1.77 -20.45 9.60
C LEU A 257 -2.52 -21.26 10.66
N TRP A 258 -2.84 -22.53 10.36
CA TRP A 258 -3.49 -23.43 11.30
C TRP A 258 -2.63 -23.64 12.56
N GLU A 259 -1.34 -23.93 12.41
CA GLU A 259 -0.40 -24.12 13.52
C GLU A 259 -0.31 -22.90 14.46
N ARG A 260 -0.64 -21.71 13.96
CA ARG A 260 -0.63 -20.43 14.70
C ARG A 260 -2.00 -19.94 15.13
N SER A 261 -3.09 -20.59 14.69
CA SER A 261 -4.44 -20.12 14.95
C SER A 261 -4.88 -20.37 16.39
N ALA A 262 -5.48 -19.36 17.03
CA ALA A 262 -5.95 -19.47 18.42
C ALA A 262 -7.00 -20.58 18.60
N ILE A 263 -7.89 -20.78 17.62
CA ILE A 263 -8.95 -21.80 17.68
C ILE A 263 -8.38 -23.23 17.73
N ARG A 264 -7.20 -23.47 17.13
CA ARG A 264 -6.50 -24.75 17.21
C ARG A 264 -6.14 -25.14 18.64
N PHE A 265 -5.92 -24.14 19.51
CA PHE A 265 -5.51 -24.34 20.90
C PHE A 265 -6.62 -24.03 21.91
N VAL A 266 -7.87 -23.91 21.46
CA VAL A 266 -9.01 -23.51 22.30
C VAL A 266 -9.20 -24.39 23.54
N ASN A 267 -8.88 -25.69 23.45
CA ASN A 267 -8.95 -26.64 24.57
C ASN A 267 -8.04 -26.29 25.76
N ARG A 268 -7.02 -25.45 25.54
CA ARG A 268 -6.10 -24.95 26.57
C ARG A 268 -6.62 -23.70 27.28
N VAL A 269 -7.65 -23.05 26.76
CA VAL A 269 -8.23 -21.86 27.37
C VAL A 269 -8.94 -22.25 28.66
N LYS A 270 -8.69 -21.49 29.72
CA LYS A 270 -9.32 -21.63 31.05
C LYS A 270 -9.81 -20.30 31.64
N THR A 271 -9.32 -19.18 31.10
CA THR A 271 -9.67 -17.85 31.55
C THR A 271 -11.06 -17.48 31.03
N PRO A 272 -11.97 -16.96 31.88
CA PRO A 272 -13.21 -16.37 31.40
C PRO A 272 -12.96 -15.29 30.34
N MET A 273 -13.70 -15.32 29.23
CA MET A 273 -13.49 -14.41 28.10
C MET A 273 -14.74 -13.58 27.79
N MET A 274 -14.54 -12.30 27.47
CA MET A 274 -15.54 -11.46 26.81
C MET A 274 -15.04 -11.14 25.41
N LEU A 275 -15.86 -11.45 24.41
CA LEU A 275 -15.60 -11.21 23.00
C LEU A 275 -16.50 -10.07 22.51
N SER A 276 -16.01 -9.19 21.63
CA SER A 276 -16.81 -8.12 21.03
C SER A 276 -16.51 -7.94 19.55
N HIS A 277 -17.54 -7.62 18.76
CA HIS A 277 -17.43 -7.46 17.31
C HIS A 277 -18.52 -6.54 16.73
N GLY A 278 -18.21 -5.82 15.64
CA GLY A 278 -19.18 -5.02 14.89
C GLY A 278 -19.74 -5.79 13.69
N ASP A 279 -21.06 -5.75 13.48
CA ASP A 279 -21.70 -6.58 12.45
C ASP A 279 -21.37 -6.20 11.00
N ASN A 280 -20.88 -4.96 10.79
CA ASN A 280 -20.46 -4.43 9.51
C ASN A 280 -18.93 -4.29 9.43
N ASP A 281 -18.16 -5.10 10.18
CA ASP A 281 -16.70 -5.12 10.07
C ASP A 281 -16.30 -5.66 8.69
N LEU A 282 -15.77 -4.76 7.85
CA LEU A 282 -15.27 -5.09 6.51
C LEU A 282 -13.82 -5.61 6.54
N LEU A 283 -13.15 -5.55 7.70
CA LEU A 283 -11.77 -5.99 7.88
C LEU A 283 -11.68 -7.42 8.42
N VAL A 284 -12.59 -7.80 9.32
CA VAL A 284 -12.61 -9.14 9.93
C VAL A 284 -14.02 -9.72 9.83
N ASN A 285 -14.14 -10.93 9.31
CA ASN A 285 -15.43 -11.60 9.18
C ASN A 285 -16.00 -12.00 10.56
N PRO A 286 -17.23 -11.61 10.91
CA PRO A 286 -17.88 -12.03 12.16
C PRO A 286 -17.94 -13.55 12.36
N ALA A 287 -17.91 -14.35 11.29
CA ALA A 287 -17.90 -15.81 11.40
C ALA A 287 -16.72 -16.35 12.24
N GLU A 288 -15.56 -15.68 12.24
CA GLU A 288 -14.39 -16.11 13.02
C GLU A 288 -14.63 -15.98 14.53
N ILE A 289 -15.26 -14.88 14.98
CA ILE A 289 -15.56 -14.70 16.40
C ILE A 289 -16.67 -15.65 16.87
N GLU A 290 -17.61 -15.98 15.99
CA GLU A 290 -18.69 -16.95 16.27
C GLU A 290 -18.14 -18.37 16.41
N GLN A 291 -17.23 -18.77 15.53
CA GLN A 291 -16.54 -20.06 15.62
C GLN A 291 -15.75 -20.17 16.93
N TYR A 292 -14.97 -19.13 17.28
CA TYR A 292 -14.19 -19.15 18.51
C TYR A 292 -15.07 -19.11 19.77
N PHE A 293 -16.16 -18.32 19.78
CA PHE A 293 -17.14 -18.30 20.86
C PHE A 293 -17.75 -19.69 21.11
N THR A 294 -18.16 -20.36 20.04
CA THR A 294 -18.73 -21.71 20.10
C THR A 294 -17.70 -22.70 20.63
N ALA A 295 -16.49 -22.67 20.10
CA ALA A 295 -15.41 -23.54 20.54
C ALA A 295 -15.03 -23.33 22.02
N LEU A 296 -15.05 -22.09 22.52
CA LEU A 296 -14.85 -21.77 23.94
C LEU A 296 -15.96 -22.36 24.82
N LYS A 297 -17.22 -22.31 24.37
CA LYS A 297 -18.34 -22.95 25.07
C LYS A 297 -18.15 -24.47 25.14
N ASP A 298 -17.74 -25.10 24.04
CA ASP A 298 -17.56 -26.56 23.96
C ASP A 298 -16.52 -27.08 24.95
N VAL A 299 -15.47 -26.30 25.21
CA VAL A 299 -14.40 -26.65 26.17
C VAL A 299 -14.68 -26.15 27.59
N GLY A 300 -15.90 -25.67 27.85
CA GLY A 300 -16.39 -25.31 29.19
C GLY A 300 -15.88 -23.97 29.72
N VAL A 301 -15.39 -23.07 28.85
CA VAL A 301 -14.94 -21.73 29.27
C VAL A 301 -16.16 -20.84 29.47
N GLU A 302 -16.18 -20.09 30.58
CA GLU A 302 -17.14 -19.01 30.77
C GLU A 302 -16.87 -17.91 29.75
N VAL A 303 -17.75 -17.78 28.77
CA VAL A 303 -17.60 -16.81 27.70
C VAL A 303 -18.91 -16.07 27.42
N MET A 304 -18.81 -14.77 27.13
CA MET A 304 -19.86 -13.96 26.53
C MET A 304 -19.37 -13.30 25.23
N MET A 305 -20.29 -13.09 24.29
CA MET A 305 -20.02 -12.42 23.01
C MET A 305 -20.97 -11.24 22.83
N LEU A 306 -20.41 -10.08 22.50
CA LEU A 306 -21.12 -8.85 22.21
C LEU A 306 -21.06 -8.57 20.72
N ARG A 307 -22.22 -8.49 20.07
CA ARG A 307 -22.35 -8.09 18.67
C ARG A 307 -23.03 -6.73 18.59
N TYR A 308 -22.39 -5.79 17.92
CA TYR A 308 -22.91 -4.44 17.76
C TYR A 308 -23.38 -4.21 16.32
N PRO A 309 -24.70 -4.04 16.09
CA PRO A 309 -25.21 -3.76 14.76
C PRO A 309 -24.71 -2.38 14.30
N ARG A 310 -24.52 -2.21 12.99
CA ARG A 310 -24.04 -0.96 12.35
C ARG A 310 -22.59 -0.56 12.66
N GLU A 311 -21.91 -1.25 13.55
CA GLU A 311 -20.49 -1.02 13.85
C GLU A 311 -19.58 -1.79 12.90
N GLY A 312 -18.38 -1.25 12.64
CA GLY A 312 -17.34 -1.87 11.83
C GLY A 312 -16.18 -2.38 12.68
N HIS A 313 -14.94 -2.17 12.21
CA HIS A 313 -13.73 -2.48 12.98
C HIS A 313 -13.57 -1.49 14.16
N GLY A 314 -14.21 -1.83 15.28
CA GLY A 314 -14.35 -0.99 16.47
C GLY A 314 -15.67 -0.21 16.53
N MET A 315 -16.02 0.21 17.74
CA MET A 315 -17.30 0.84 18.08
C MET A 315 -17.20 2.36 17.99
N ARG A 316 -18.17 3.00 17.33
CA ARG A 316 -18.18 4.45 17.06
C ARG A 316 -19.44 5.14 17.53
N GLU A 317 -20.60 4.49 17.43
CA GLU A 317 -21.85 5.07 17.93
C GLU A 317 -21.75 5.21 19.46
N SER A 318 -22.00 6.41 19.98
CA SER A 318 -21.77 6.72 21.39
C SER A 318 -22.52 5.78 22.34
N GLN A 319 -23.70 5.31 21.95
CA GLN A 319 -24.48 4.34 22.74
C GLN A 319 -23.83 2.95 22.76
N HIS A 320 -23.27 2.48 21.65
CA HIS A 320 -22.55 1.21 21.62
C HIS A 320 -21.22 1.28 22.37
N VAL A 321 -20.53 2.42 22.29
CA VAL A 321 -19.33 2.66 23.09
C VAL A 321 -19.66 2.63 24.58
N ALA A 322 -20.73 3.31 25.01
CA ALA A 322 -21.18 3.28 26.40
C ALA A 322 -21.54 1.87 26.87
N ASP A 323 -22.38 1.14 26.12
CA ASP A 323 -22.75 -0.25 26.45
C ASP A 323 -21.52 -1.18 26.50
N PHE A 324 -20.58 -1.04 25.55
CA PHE A 324 -19.33 -1.80 25.56
C PHE A 324 -18.50 -1.51 26.82
N LEU A 325 -18.35 -0.24 27.19
CA LEU A 325 -17.60 0.15 28.39
C LEU A 325 -18.26 -0.38 29.66
N ASP A 326 -19.59 -0.24 29.79
CA ASP A 326 -20.34 -0.70 30.96
C ASP A 326 -20.23 -2.23 31.13
N ARG A 327 -20.39 -2.99 30.05
CA ARG A 327 -20.26 -4.46 30.08
C ARG A 327 -18.82 -4.91 30.30
N SER A 328 -17.84 -4.22 29.72
CA SER A 328 -16.43 -4.49 29.95
C SER A 328 -16.05 -4.27 31.41
N MET A 329 -16.54 -3.19 32.01
CA MET A 329 -16.32 -2.89 33.42
C MET A 329 -17.00 -3.92 34.33
N ALA A 330 -18.25 -4.28 34.04
CA ALA A 330 -18.97 -5.30 34.79
C ALA A 330 -18.29 -6.67 34.71
N TRP A 331 -17.80 -7.07 33.52
CA TRP A 331 -17.03 -8.29 33.34
C TRP A 331 -15.72 -8.25 34.13
N TYR A 332 -15.00 -7.13 34.06
CA TYR A 332 -13.78 -6.92 34.82
C TYR A 332 -14.03 -7.06 36.32
N VAL A 333 -15.02 -6.35 36.86
CA VAL A 333 -15.37 -6.41 38.29
C VAL A 333 -15.71 -7.84 38.71
N LYS A 334 -16.55 -8.53 37.94
CA LYS A 334 -16.95 -9.92 38.24
C LYS A 334 -15.76 -10.89 38.37
N HIS A 335 -14.75 -10.74 37.52
CA HIS A 335 -13.65 -11.72 37.42
C HIS A 335 -12.34 -11.27 38.07
N PHE A 336 -12.16 -9.97 38.33
CA PHE A 336 -10.93 -9.40 38.87
C PHE A 336 -11.11 -8.69 40.22
N ASP A 337 -12.34 -8.35 40.66
CA ASP A 337 -12.59 -7.60 41.91
C ASP A 337 -12.80 -8.50 43.15
N ALA A 338 -12.42 -9.78 43.07
CA ALA A 338 -12.29 -10.62 44.24
C ALA A 338 -10.95 -10.33 44.96
N THR A 339 -10.95 -9.30 45.81
CA THR A 339 -9.97 -9.05 46.88
C THR A 339 -8.48 -9.20 46.49
N HIS A 340 -7.88 -8.13 45.97
CA HIS A 340 -6.45 -7.93 46.12
C HIS A 340 -6.14 -7.63 47.60
N THR A 341 -6.00 -8.67 48.42
CA THR A 341 -4.96 -8.62 49.47
C THR A 341 -3.66 -8.39 48.73
N ARG A 342 -3.09 -7.18 48.85
CA ARG A 342 -1.71 -6.90 48.43
C ARG A 342 -0.85 -8.07 48.88
N ARG A 343 -0.24 -8.81 47.94
CA ARG A 343 0.90 -9.66 48.29
C ARG A 343 2.03 -8.72 48.69
N THR A 344 2.13 -8.44 49.98
CA THR A 344 3.38 -8.00 50.58
C THR A 344 4.24 -9.25 50.76
N ASN A 345 5.26 -9.39 49.93
CA ASN A 345 6.52 -10.06 50.26
C ASN A 345 7.63 -9.33 49.50
#